data_AF-A0A7W0FCH4-F1
#
_entry.id   AF-A0A7W0FCH4-F1
#
_cell.length_a   1.000
_cell.length_b   1.000
_cell.length_c   1.000
_cell.angle_alpha   90.00
_cell.angle_beta   90.00
_cell.angle_gamma   90.00
#
_symmetry.space_group_name_H-M   'P 1'
#
loop_
_entity.id
_entity.type
_entity.pdbx_description
1 polymer ?
#
loop_
_entity_poly.entity_id
_entity_poly.type
_entity_poly.pdbx_seq_one_letter_code
_entity_poly.pdbx_strand_id
1 'polypeptide(L)'
;MKKIILILACAFALTLPSKLAAKTKKETKPAAVKSGFEKINLNEVNEYDLKKIPGISSSKAKALIAYREEKGKIKSIEDLKEITHETKSGKTSYDFATSKGAWTKSTQLLIDADIFTVKDGAAVVNEIALYKHMFPTPADINTASVKDLSSLPGVSKKKAQLIIDNRPFSSLDGLKDISYETKSGKTGYGFATSKGEWQKNIKILLNSGRLVCSGSKKDSKALKKSPGKKAPPSKAADDESGDEPSDESEDY
;
A
#
# COMPACT_ATOMS: atom_id res chain seq x y z
N MET A 1 -38.81 -34.45 62.93
CA MET A 1 -37.56 -34.40 63.71
C MET A 1 -36.47 -35.16 62.95
N LYS A 2 -35.26 -34.61 62.99
CA LYS A 2 -34.03 -34.99 62.27
C LYS A 2 -33.60 -36.45 62.49
N LYS A 3 -32.96 -37.05 61.47
CA LYS A 3 -31.66 -37.77 61.47
C LYS A 3 -31.44 -38.41 60.08
N ILE A 4 -30.56 -37.89 59.22
CA ILE A 4 -29.08 -38.03 59.14
C ILE A 4 -28.63 -39.31 58.40
N ILE A 5 -28.22 -39.10 57.14
CA ILE A 5 -26.99 -39.54 56.43
C ILE A 5 -26.61 -41.03 56.44
N LEU A 6 -26.49 -41.62 55.23
CA LEU A 6 -25.30 -42.37 54.86
C LEU A 6 -25.03 -42.34 53.35
N ILE A 7 -23.84 -41.86 53.01
CA ILE A 7 -23.24 -41.76 51.69
C ILE A 7 -22.84 -43.17 51.23
N LEU A 8 -23.23 -43.56 50.02
CA LEU A 8 -22.57 -44.65 49.30
C LEU A 8 -22.05 -44.12 47.97
N ALA A 9 -20.74 -43.89 47.94
CA ALA A 9 -19.99 -43.62 46.72
C ALA A 9 -19.94 -44.91 45.89
N CYS A 10 -20.52 -44.88 44.68
CA CYS A 10 -20.23 -45.85 43.64
C CYS A 10 -19.65 -45.09 42.45
N ALA A 11 -18.33 -45.12 42.36
CA ALA A 11 -17.59 -44.82 41.16
C ALA A 11 -17.97 -45.85 40.09
N PHE A 12 -18.80 -45.45 39.11
CA PHE A 12 -18.99 -46.24 37.90
C PHE A 12 -18.18 -45.60 36.78
N ALA A 13 -17.21 -46.37 36.32
CA ALA A 13 -16.23 -46.01 35.33
C ALA A 13 -16.84 -45.67 33.97
N LEU A 14 -16.26 -44.65 33.34
CA LEU A 14 -15.98 -44.50 31.91
C LEU A 14 -16.68 -45.47 30.95
N THR A 15 -17.64 -44.95 30.17
CA THR A 15 -17.74 -45.30 28.74
C THR A 15 -18.16 -44.07 27.94
N LEU A 16 -17.21 -43.52 27.19
CA LEU A 16 -17.45 -42.49 26.17
C LEU A 16 -18.00 -43.17 24.90
N PRO A 17 -19.11 -42.72 24.31
CA PRO A 17 -19.43 -43.09 22.94
C PRO A 17 -18.47 -42.36 22.00
N SER A 18 -17.46 -43.09 21.53
CA SER A 18 -16.58 -42.70 20.44
C SER A 18 -17.40 -42.58 19.16
N LYS A 19 -17.90 -41.38 18.83
CA LYS A 19 -18.39 -41.10 17.49
C LYS A 19 -17.21 -40.95 16.56
N LEU A 20 -17.07 -41.94 15.68
CA LEU A 20 -16.18 -41.98 14.53
C LEU A 20 -16.22 -40.65 13.76
N ALA A 21 -15.15 -39.88 13.89
CA ALA A 21 -14.75 -38.93 12.86
C ALA A 21 -14.33 -39.76 11.64
N ALA A 22 -15.19 -39.82 10.63
CA ALA A 22 -14.84 -40.33 9.32
C ALA A 22 -13.67 -39.49 8.78
N LYS A 23 -12.46 -40.06 8.83
CA LYS A 23 -11.29 -39.54 8.11
C LYS A 23 -11.58 -39.64 6.63
N THR A 24 -12.04 -38.53 6.05
CA THR A 24 -11.97 -38.31 4.62
C THR A 24 -10.50 -38.35 4.22
N LYS A 25 -10.14 -39.45 3.56
CA LYS A 25 -8.88 -39.70 2.87
C LYS A 25 -8.57 -38.49 1.99
N LYS A 26 -7.61 -37.67 2.43
CA LYS A 26 -7.07 -36.54 1.68
C LYS A 26 -6.21 -37.10 0.55
N GLU A 27 -6.85 -37.42 -0.58
CA GLU A 27 -6.16 -37.78 -1.81
C GLU A 27 -5.32 -36.59 -2.29
N THR A 28 -4.00 -36.75 -2.14
CA THR A 28 -3.00 -35.81 -2.63
C THR A 28 -2.73 -36.14 -4.09
N LYS A 29 -3.47 -35.47 -4.97
CA LYS A 29 -3.21 -35.41 -6.42
C LYS A 29 -1.82 -34.79 -6.67
N PRO A 30 -1.07 -35.21 -7.71
CA PRO A 30 0.31 -34.77 -7.92
C PRO A 30 0.42 -33.25 -8.04
N ALA A 31 1.44 -32.70 -7.39
CA ALA A 31 1.76 -31.28 -7.35
C ALA A 31 2.16 -30.76 -8.74
N ALA A 32 1.16 -30.33 -9.51
CA ALA A 32 1.36 -29.31 -10.53
C ALA A 32 1.68 -27.99 -9.81
N VAL A 33 2.75 -27.32 -10.22
CA VAL A 33 3.19 -26.04 -9.66
C VAL A 33 2.06 -25.01 -9.83
N LYS A 34 1.30 -24.76 -8.76
CA LYS A 34 0.28 -23.70 -8.72
C LYS A 34 0.98 -22.37 -8.47
N SER A 35 1.15 -21.56 -9.50
CA SER A 35 1.14 -20.10 -9.30
C SER A 35 -0.26 -19.76 -8.75
N GLY A 36 -0.47 -19.03 -7.66
CA GLY A 36 0.41 -18.10 -6.95
C GLY A 36 -0.39 -17.02 -6.21
N PHE A 37 -1.72 -17.07 -6.19
CA PHE A 37 -2.64 -16.21 -5.43
C PHE A 37 -4.05 -16.83 -5.46
N GLU A 38 -4.81 -16.77 -4.36
CA GLU A 38 -6.23 -17.18 -4.34
C GLU A 38 -7.10 -15.97 -4.63
N LYS A 39 -8.05 -16.10 -5.56
CA LYS A 39 -8.96 -15.01 -5.93
C LYS A 39 -9.77 -14.52 -4.73
N ILE A 40 -10.16 -13.25 -4.76
CA ILE A 40 -10.89 -12.60 -3.67
C ILE A 40 -12.38 -12.63 -3.92
N ASN A 41 -13.11 -13.29 -3.01
CA ASN A 41 -14.55 -13.37 -3.10
C ASN A 41 -15.21 -12.03 -2.74
N LEU A 42 -15.79 -11.38 -3.75
CA LEU A 42 -16.46 -10.10 -3.66
C LEU A 42 -17.71 -10.11 -2.80
N ASN A 43 -18.24 -11.26 -2.38
CA ASN A 43 -19.38 -11.36 -1.48
C ASN A 43 -18.97 -11.60 -0.01
N GLU A 44 -17.73 -12.02 0.23
CA GLU A 44 -17.26 -12.43 1.57
C GLU A 44 -16.17 -11.51 2.12
N VAL A 45 -15.39 -10.85 1.25
CA VAL A 45 -14.29 -9.98 1.68
C VAL A 45 -14.79 -8.77 2.47
N ASN A 46 -14.17 -8.49 3.62
CA ASN A 46 -14.54 -7.35 4.47
C ASN A 46 -13.89 -6.02 4.00
N GLU A 47 -14.31 -4.89 4.58
CA GLU A 47 -13.78 -3.57 4.23
C GLU A 47 -12.26 -3.46 4.46
N TYR A 48 -11.75 -4.04 5.56
CA TYR A 48 -10.33 -3.97 5.91
C TYR A 48 -9.47 -4.66 4.85
N ASP A 49 -9.87 -5.84 4.41
CA ASP A 49 -9.18 -6.62 3.38
C ASP A 49 -9.34 -6.00 1.99
N LEU A 50 -10.51 -5.44 1.65
CA LEU A 50 -10.67 -4.68 0.40
C LEU A 50 -9.67 -3.53 0.26
N LYS A 51 -9.42 -2.79 1.35
CA LYS A 51 -8.45 -1.68 1.37
C LYS A 51 -7.00 -2.09 1.14
N LYS A 52 -6.70 -3.39 1.20
CA LYS A 52 -5.38 -3.94 0.93
C LYS A 52 -5.12 -4.13 -0.58
N ILE A 53 -6.17 -4.16 -1.38
CA ILE A 53 -6.09 -4.35 -2.83
C ILE A 53 -5.60 -3.05 -3.49
N PRO A 54 -4.56 -3.09 -4.32
CA PRO A 54 -4.06 -1.92 -5.04
C PRO A 54 -5.18 -1.22 -5.81
N GLY A 55 -5.36 0.09 -5.59
CA GLY A 55 -6.37 0.88 -6.28
C GLY A 55 -7.78 0.85 -5.67
N ILE A 56 -7.98 0.10 -4.58
CA ILE A 56 -9.20 0.18 -3.77
C ILE A 56 -8.97 1.13 -2.59
N SER A 57 -9.72 2.24 -2.58
CA SER A 57 -9.71 3.20 -1.47
C SER A 57 -10.72 2.82 -0.39
N SER A 58 -10.65 3.48 0.77
CA SER A 58 -11.69 3.30 1.82
C SER A 58 -13.09 3.66 1.31
N SER A 59 -13.21 4.66 0.42
CA SER A 59 -14.51 5.02 -0.18
C SER A 59 -15.06 3.88 -1.05
N LYS A 60 -14.21 3.33 -1.94
CA LYS A 60 -14.60 2.21 -2.82
C LYS A 60 -14.97 0.95 -2.03
N ALA A 61 -14.17 0.64 -1.00
CA ALA A 61 -14.44 -0.50 -0.13
C ALA A 61 -15.80 -0.36 0.56
N LYS A 62 -16.10 0.83 1.11
CA LYS A 62 -17.39 1.11 1.75
C LYS A 62 -18.57 1.05 0.78
N ALA A 63 -18.42 1.66 -0.40
CA ALA A 63 -19.46 1.63 -1.43
C ALA A 63 -19.81 0.20 -1.86
N LEU A 64 -18.79 -0.68 -1.95
CA LEU A 64 -19.01 -2.09 -2.25
C LEU A 64 -19.78 -2.80 -1.14
N ILE A 65 -19.43 -2.59 0.13
CA ILE A 65 -20.18 -3.17 1.25
C ILE A 65 -21.63 -2.67 1.27
N ALA A 66 -21.84 -1.36 1.12
CA ALA A 66 -23.18 -0.77 1.05
C ALA A 66 -24.02 -1.37 -0.09
N TYR A 67 -23.43 -1.56 -1.27
CA TYR A 67 -24.10 -2.24 -2.39
C TYR A 67 -24.57 -3.65 -2.01
N ARG A 68 -23.76 -4.42 -1.28
CA ARG A 68 -24.16 -5.77 -0.82
C ARG A 68 -25.35 -5.73 0.13
N GLU A 69 -25.41 -4.71 0.99
CA GLU A 69 -26.47 -4.55 1.99
C GLU A 69 -27.79 -4.09 1.34
N GLU A 70 -27.73 -3.20 0.34
CA GLU A 70 -28.91 -2.62 -0.31
C GLU A 70 -29.46 -3.46 -1.46
N LYS A 71 -28.58 -3.97 -2.33
CA LYS A 71 -28.94 -4.71 -3.56
C LYS A 71 -28.81 -6.22 -3.41
N GLY A 72 -28.13 -6.67 -2.36
CA GLY A 72 -27.83 -8.07 -2.12
C GLY A 72 -26.52 -8.52 -2.77
N LYS A 73 -26.35 -9.85 -2.92
CA LYS A 73 -25.10 -10.43 -3.42
C LYS A 73 -24.76 -9.96 -4.83
N ILE A 74 -23.48 -9.68 -5.04
CA ILE A 74 -22.87 -9.42 -6.35
C ILE A 74 -22.90 -10.74 -7.13
N LYS A 75 -23.58 -10.74 -8.28
CA LYS A 75 -23.81 -11.93 -9.14
C LYS A 75 -22.75 -12.05 -10.22
N SER A 76 -22.22 -10.92 -10.67
CA SER A 76 -21.22 -10.84 -11.74
C SER A 76 -20.19 -9.74 -11.45
N ILE A 77 -19.05 -9.77 -12.14
CA ILE A 77 -18.06 -8.69 -12.01
C ILE A 77 -18.64 -7.39 -12.55
N GLU A 78 -19.52 -7.48 -13.55
CA GLU A 78 -20.20 -6.36 -14.21
C GLU A 78 -21.07 -5.55 -13.24
N ASP A 79 -21.64 -6.18 -12.20
CA ASP A 79 -22.43 -5.50 -11.17
C ASP A 79 -21.60 -4.42 -10.44
N LEU A 80 -20.26 -4.52 -10.42
CA LEU A 80 -19.39 -3.48 -9.87
C LEU A 80 -19.56 -2.12 -10.55
N LYS A 81 -20.07 -2.08 -11.80
CA LYS A 81 -20.34 -0.83 -12.52
C LYS A 81 -21.47 -0.02 -11.91
N GLU A 82 -22.38 -0.67 -11.19
CA GLU A 82 -23.52 -0.04 -10.52
C GLU A 82 -23.15 0.54 -9.14
N ILE A 83 -21.97 0.17 -8.62
CA ILE A 83 -21.51 0.66 -7.33
C ILE A 83 -21.13 2.13 -7.46
N THR A 84 -21.89 2.94 -6.74
CA THR A 84 -21.73 4.39 -6.70
C THR A 84 -21.72 4.90 -5.27
N HIS A 85 -21.18 6.09 -5.08
CA HIS A 85 -21.34 6.85 -3.85
C HIS A 85 -21.61 8.32 -4.14
N GLU A 86 -22.27 9.00 -3.21
CA GLU A 86 -22.41 10.46 -3.27
C GLU A 86 -21.14 11.14 -2.75
N THR A 87 -20.65 12.08 -3.54
CA THR A 87 -19.52 12.93 -3.12
C THR A 87 -20.01 14.05 -2.21
N LYS A 88 -19.07 14.71 -1.49
CA LYS A 88 -19.36 15.91 -0.68
C LYS A 88 -20.03 17.05 -1.47
N SER A 89 -19.94 17.01 -2.80
CA SER A 89 -20.56 17.99 -3.69
C SER A 89 -21.98 17.61 -4.13
N GLY A 90 -22.56 16.52 -3.61
CA GLY A 90 -23.87 15.98 -3.99
C GLY A 90 -23.88 15.26 -5.34
N LYS A 91 -22.72 15.09 -5.99
CA LYS A 91 -22.61 14.38 -7.27
C LYS A 91 -22.42 12.88 -7.05
N THR A 92 -23.09 12.06 -7.84
CA THR A 92 -22.86 10.62 -7.93
C THR A 92 -21.52 10.33 -8.58
N SER A 93 -20.68 9.56 -7.89
CA SER A 93 -19.42 9.04 -8.41
C SER A 93 -19.54 7.52 -8.61
N TYR A 94 -18.98 7.03 -9.71
CA TYR A 94 -18.89 5.61 -10.01
C TYR A 94 -17.52 5.09 -9.56
N ASP A 95 -17.50 4.12 -8.65
CA ASP A 95 -16.26 3.74 -7.94
C ASP A 95 -15.34 2.83 -8.77
N PHE A 96 -15.95 1.92 -9.54
CA PHE A 96 -15.24 0.90 -10.29
C PHE A 96 -15.30 1.14 -11.80
N ALA A 97 -16.27 1.92 -12.27
CA ALA A 97 -16.46 2.27 -13.67
C ALA A 97 -16.62 3.78 -13.86
N THR A 98 -16.72 4.21 -15.11
CA THR A 98 -17.12 5.55 -15.50
C THR A 98 -18.63 5.62 -15.63
N SER A 99 -19.21 6.82 -15.65
CA SER A 99 -20.64 7.02 -15.90
C SER A 99 -21.12 6.48 -17.26
N LYS A 100 -20.20 6.22 -18.19
CA LYS A 100 -20.46 5.61 -19.50
C LYS A 100 -20.30 4.07 -19.49
N GLY A 101 -20.08 3.46 -18.32
CA GLY A 101 -19.96 2.01 -18.17
C GLY A 101 -18.59 1.41 -18.55
N ALA A 102 -17.60 2.23 -18.91
CA ALA A 102 -16.22 1.77 -19.11
C ALA A 102 -15.49 1.61 -17.77
N TRP A 103 -14.68 0.56 -17.62
CA TRP A 103 -13.91 0.32 -16.40
C TRP A 103 -12.89 1.43 -16.12
N THR A 104 -12.66 1.74 -14.84
CA THR A 104 -11.51 2.58 -14.49
C THR A 104 -10.21 1.82 -14.74
N LYS A 105 -9.11 2.52 -15.06
CA LYS A 105 -7.81 1.87 -15.32
C LYS A 105 -7.37 0.92 -14.20
N SER A 106 -7.57 1.34 -12.93
CA SER A 106 -7.25 0.50 -11.77
C SER A 106 -8.13 -0.76 -11.70
N THR A 107 -9.43 -0.62 -11.96
CA THR A 107 -10.36 -1.77 -11.93
C THR A 107 -10.06 -2.72 -13.08
N GLN A 108 -9.82 -2.19 -14.29
CA GLN A 108 -9.45 -2.98 -15.45
C GLN A 108 -8.23 -3.85 -15.17
N LEU A 109 -7.16 -3.28 -14.58
CA LEU A 109 -5.96 -4.04 -14.22
C LEU A 109 -6.25 -5.17 -13.21
N LEU A 110 -7.16 -4.95 -12.25
CA LEU A 110 -7.55 -5.99 -11.29
C LEU A 110 -8.37 -7.11 -11.94
N ILE A 111 -9.22 -6.75 -12.92
CA ILE A 111 -10.00 -7.71 -13.70
C ILE A 111 -9.08 -8.50 -14.65
N ASP A 112 -8.17 -7.83 -15.36
CA ASP A 112 -7.20 -8.46 -16.27
C ASP A 112 -6.26 -9.41 -15.52
N ALA A 113 -5.92 -9.09 -14.28
CA ALA A 113 -5.16 -9.96 -13.38
C ALA A 113 -6.01 -11.09 -12.75
N ASP A 114 -7.31 -11.17 -13.09
CA ASP A 114 -8.24 -12.22 -12.66
C ASP A 114 -8.29 -12.37 -11.12
N ILE A 115 -8.29 -11.23 -10.41
CA ILE A 115 -8.22 -11.17 -8.94
C ILE A 115 -9.56 -11.47 -8.26
N PHE A 116 -10.69 -11.17 -8.92
CA PHE A 116 -12.01 -11.19 -8.31
C PHE A 116 -12.85 -12.40 -8.70
N THR A 117 -13.80 -12.73 -7.84
CA THR A 117 -14.74 -13.86 -7.98
C THR A 117 -15.97 -13.61 -7.12
N VAL A 118 -17.09 -14.23 -7.46
CA VAL A 118 -18.40 -14.06 -6.78
C VAL A 118 -18.89 -15.32 -6.07
N LYS A 119 -18.29 -16.48 -6.34
CA LYS A 119 -18.73 -17.79 -5.81
C LYS A 119 -17.63 -18.50 -5.01
N ASP A 120 -16.43 -18.57 -5.57
CA ASP A 120 -15.31 -19.34 -5.00
C ASP A 120 -14.10 -18.45 -4.83
N GLY A 121 -13.54 -18.33 -3.62
CA GLY A 121 -12.32 -17.55 -3.36
C GLY A 121 -12.12 -17.24 -1.88
N ALA A 122 -11.03 -16.57 -1.55
CA ALA A 122 -10.70 -16.17 -0.19
C ALA A 122 -11.49 -14.92 0.23
N ALA A 123 -11.98 -14.95 1.48
CA ALA A 123 -12.53 -13.77 2.15
C ALA A 123 -11.45 -12.81 2.69
N VAL A 124 -10.17 -13.22 2.67
CA VAL A 124 -9.03 -12.47 3.20
C VAL A 124 -8.01 -12.24 2.09
N VAL A 125 -7.39 -11.06 2.09
CA VAL A 125 -6.36 -10.70 1.11
C VAL A 125 -4.97 -10.99 1.65
N ASN A 126 -4.25 -11.90 0.97
CA ASN A 126 -2.81 -12.03 1.14
C ASN A 126 -2.10 -10.97 0.26
N GLU A 127 -1.79 -9.82 0.85
CA GLU A 127 -1.17 -8.69 0.14
C GLU A 127 0.11 -9.07 -0.61
N ILE A 128 0.98 -9.88 0.00
CA ILE A 128 2.26 -10.23 -0.61
C ILE A 128 2.05 -11.09 -1.86
N ALA A 129 1.18 -12.10 -1.77
CA ALA A 129 0.84 -12.95 -2.91
C ALA A 129 0.14 -12.16 -4.01
N LEU A 130 -0.79 -11.27 -3.63
CA LEU A 130 -1.50 -10.38 -4.57
C LEU A 130 -0.53 -9.53 -5.39
N TYR A 131 0.43 -8.88 -4.73
CA TYR A 131 1.39 -8.01 -5.43
C TYR A 131 2.35 -8.80 -6.31
N LYS A 132 2.74 -10.02 -5.91
CA LYS A 132 3.55 -10.91 -6.77
C LYS A 132 2.78 -11.35 -8.02
N HIS A 133 1.48 -11.60 -7.88
CA HIS A 133 0.61 -11.97 -8.99
C HIS A 133 0.38 -10.80 -9.96
N MET A 134 0.09 -9.61 -9.44
CA MET A 134 -0.17 -8.41 -10.26
C MET A 134 1.09 -7.84 -10.92
N PHE A 135 2.25 -7.94 -10.27
CA PHE A 135 3.51 -7.37 -10.74
C PHE A 135 4.59 -8.46 -10.79
N PRO A 136 4.53 -9.42 -11.71
CA PRO A 136 5.37 -10.62 -11.68
C PRO A 136 6.87 -10.34 -11.86
N THR A 137 7.22 -9.26 -12.57
CA THR A 137 8.60 -8.82 -12.77
C THR A 137 9.01 -7.77 -11.72
N PRO A 138 10.00 -8.06 -10.86
CA PRO A 138 10.58 -7.05 -9.97
C PRO A 138 11.22 -5.92 -10.77
N ALA A 139 11.08 -4.68 -10.29
CA ALA A 139 11.83 -3.55 -10.81
C ALA A 139 13.10 -3.34 -9.99
N ASP A 140 14.23 -3.32 -10.69
CA ASP A 140 15.53 -3.06 -10.09
C ASP A 140 15.80 -1.55 -10.01
N ILE A 141 16.12 -1.04 -8.81
CA ILE A 141 16.26 0.41 -8.60
C ILE A 141 17.46 1.02 -9.31
N ASN A 142 18.46 0.22 -9.69
CA ASN A 142 19.66 0.68 -10.39
C ASN A 142 19.51 0.63 -11.91
N THR A 143 18.65 -0.25 -12.44
CA THR A 143 18.59 -0.54 -13.89
C THR A 143 17.23 -0.31 -14.53
N ALA A 144 16.13 -0.39 -13.80
CA ALA A 144 14.77 -0.27 -14.35
C ALA A 144 14.52 1.10 -15.01
N SER A 145 13.66 1.13 -16.03
CA SER A 145 13.26 2.39 -16.65
C SER A 145 12.26 3.17 -15.79
N VAL A 146 12.02 4.44 -16.13
CA VAL A 146 10.92 5.24 -15.53
C VAL A 146 9.58 4.51 -15.67
N LYS A 147 9.33 3.88 -16.83
CA LYS A 147 8.08 3.18 -17.11
C LYS A 147 7.92 1.96 -16.19
N ASP A 148 8.97 1.17 -16.02
CA ASP A 148 8.92 -0.04 -15.19
C ASP A 148 8.72 0.32 -13.72
N LEU A 149 9.48 1.31 -13.22
CA LEU A 149 9.33 1.80 -11.85
C LEU A 149 7.94 2.39 -11.61
N SER A 150 7.44 3.23 -12.52
CA SER A 150 6.14 3.90 -12.34
C SER A 150 4.92 3.00 -12.57
N SER A 151 5.13 1.78 -13.06
CA SER A 151 4.08 0.75 -13.11
C SER A 151 3.81 0.15 -11.72
N LEU A 152 4.72 0.34 -10.76
CA LEU A 152 4.56 -0.16 -9.40
C LEU A 152 3.65 0.75 -8.56
N PRO A 153 2.73 0.18 -7.78
CA PRO A 153 1.80 0.95 -6.95
C PRO A 153 2.56 1.77 -5.91
N GLY A 154 2.30 3.08 -5.87
CA GLY A 154 2.97 4.00 -4.95
C GLY A 154 4.26 4.62 -5.45
N VAL A 155 4.74 4.20 -6.62
CA VAL A 155 5.86 4.82 -7.33
C VAL A 155 5.30 5.64 -8.49
N SER A 156 5.18 6.96 -8.31
CA SER A 156 4.76 7.85 -9.39
C SER A 156 5.90 8.05 -10.40
N LYS A 157 5.61 8.60 -11.59
CA LYS A 157 6.63 9.01 -12.55
C LYS A 157 7.70 9.92 -11.92
N LYS A 158 7.30 10.84 -11.03
CA LYS A 158 8.23 11.72 -10.29
C LYS A 158 9.10 10.93 -9.32
N LYS A 159 8.53 9.99 -8.55
CA LYS A 159 9.30 9.12 -7.66
C LYS A 159 10.25 8.22 -8.44
N ALA A 160 9.81 7.66 -9.55
CA ALA A 160 10.66 6.89 -10.45
C ALA A 160 11.86 7.72 -10.94
N GLN A 161 11.64 8.98 -11.31
CA GLN A 161 12.73 9.88 -11.68
C GLN A 161 13.69 10.14 -10.53
N LEU A 162 13.18 10.39 -9.31
CA LEU A 162 14.03 10.57 -8.12
C LEU A 162 14.93 9.35 -7.85
N ILE A 163 14.45 8.13 -8.09
CA ILE A 163 15.29 6.92 -8.01
C ILE A 163 16.42 7.03 -9.02
N ILE A 164 16.11 7.31 -10.29
CA ILE A 164 17.10 7.38 -11.36
C ILE A 164 18.16 8.45 -11.10
N ASP A 165 17.74 9.64 -10.67
CA ASP A 165 18.62 10.78 -10.40
C ASP A 165 19.62 10.52 -9.26
N ASN A 166 19.29 9.59 -8.35
CA ASN A 166 20.10 9.24 -7.19
C ASN A 166 20.82 7.87 -7.33
N ARG A 167 20.85 7.30 -8.54
CA ARG A 167 21.64 6.09 -8.82
C ARG A 167 23.15 6.36 -8.73
N PRO A 168 23.96 5.33 -8.43
CA PRO A 168 23.57 3.97 -8.04
C PRO A 168 23.33 3.83 -6.53
N PHE A 169 22.50 2.86 -6.16
CA PHE A 169 22.25 2.46 -4.78
C PHE A 169 22.97 1.16 -4.44
N SER A 170 23.46 1.07 -3.21
CA SER A 170 24.04 -0.15 -2.64
C SER A 170 23.01 -1.08 -1.99
N SER A 171 21.88 -0.52 -1.58
CA SER A 171 20.77 -1.25 -0.97
C SER A 171 19.46 -0.49 -1.16
N LEU A 172 18.34 -1.15 -0.88
CA LEU A 172 17.03 -0.51 -0.90
C LEU A 172 16.93 0.61 0.15
N ASP A 173 17.67 0.53 1.25
CA ASP A 173 17.64 1.54 2.32
C ASP A 173 18.10 2.93 1.87
N GLY A 174 18.94 3.02 0.83
CA GLY A 174 19.35 4.31 0.26
C GLY A 174 18.17 5.14 -0.29
N LEU A 175 17.01 4.52 -0.56
CA LEU A 175 15.81 5.26 -0.94
C LEU A 175 15.23 6.11 0.20
N LYS A 176 15.56 5.82 1.46
CA LYS A 176 15.08 6.58 2.63
C LYS A 176 15.64 8.01 2.64
N ASP A 177 16.83 8.19 2.09
CA ASP A 177 17.54 9.48 2.09
C ASP A 177 17.05 10.43 0.99
N ILE A 178 16.20 9.93 0.08
CA ILE A 178 15.65 10.72 -1.01
C ILE A 178 14.56 11.66 -0.47
N SER A 179 14.90 12.94 -0.45
CA SER A 179 13.99 14.05 -0.16
C SER A 179 13.91 15.03 -1.33
N TYR A 180 12.88 15.86 -1.36
CA TYR A 180 12.67 16.89 -2.39
C TYR A 180 11.96 18.10 -1.81
N GLU A 181 12.16 19.28 -2.39
CA GLU A 181 11.45 20.48 -1.98
C GLU A 181 10.03 20.50 -2.60
N THR A 182 9.03 20.77 -1.77
CA THR A 182 7.64 20.94 -2.21
C THR A 182 7.41 22.36 -2.70
N LYS A 183 6.29 22.57 -3.42
CA LYS A 183 5.90 23.91 -3.90
C LYS A 183 5.74 24.95 -2.78
N SER A 184 5.58 24.51 -1.53
CA SER A 184 5.48 25.38 -0.36
C SER A 184 6.81 25.57 0.39
N GLY A 185 7.94 25.17 -0.22
CA GLY A 185 9.28 25.26 0.37
C GLY A 185 9.56 24.21 1.45
N LYS A 186 8.61 23.32 1.76
CA LYS A 186 8.80 22.27 2.77
C LYS A 186 9.52 21.07 2.18
N THR A 187 10.27 20.35 3.00
CA THR A 187 10.87 19.07 2.63
C THR A 187 9.80 17.97 2.53
N GLY A 188 9.69 17.36 1.35
CA GLY A 188 8.97 16.12 1.10
C GLY A 188 9.93 14.92 1.08
N TYR A 189 9.41 13.74 1.38
CA TYR A 189 10.17 12.49 1.42
C TYR A 189 9.65 11.53 0.35
N GLY A 190 10.54 11.04 -0.51
CA GLY A 190 10.16 10.24 -1.67
C GLY A 190 9.58 8.88 -1.29
N PHE A 191 10.23 8.16 -0.39
CA PHE A 191 9.93 6.75 -0.12
C PHE A 191 9.74 6.41 1.36
N ALA A 192 10.34 7.20 2.25
CA ALA A 192 10.19 7.08 3.69
C ALA A 192 9.37 8.24 4.27
N THR A 193 9.05 8.16 5.56
CA THR A 193 8.55 9.27 6.37
C THR A 193 9.71 10.13 6.85
N SER A 194 9.42 11.29 7.43
CA SER A 194 10.45 12.14 8.08
C SER A 194 11.19 11.46 9.22
N LYS A 195 10.66 10.35 9.76
CA LYS A 195 11.28 9.53 10.80
C LYS A 195 12.12 8.38 10.25
N GLY A 196 12.26 8.27 8.93
CA GLY A 196 12.99 7.18 8.27
C GLY A 196 12.21 5.86 8.13
N GLU A 197 10.92 5.85 8.44
CA GLU A 197 10.07 4.66 8.29
C GLU A 197 9.55 4.54 6.86
N TRP A 198 9.45 3.32 6.32
CA TRP A 198 8.88 3.12 4.98
C TRP A 198 7.42 3.56 4.90
N GLN A 199 7.07 4.30 3.85
CA GLN A 199 5.66 4.55 3.52
C GLN A 199 4.94 3.22 3.25
N LYS A 200 3.67 3.08 3.66
CA LYS A 200 2.93 1.79 3.61
C LYS A 200 2.99 1.09 2.25
N ASN A 201 2.73 1.84 1.18
CA ASN A 201 2.77 1.36 -0.21
C ASN A 201 4.18 0.99 -0.69
N ILE A 202 5.22 1.63 -0.17
CA ILE A 202 6.61 1.25 -0.45
C ILE A 202 6.99 0.00 0.34
N LYS A 203 6.60 -0.08 1.62
CA LYS A 203 6.85 -1.23 2.48
C LYS A 203 6.29 -2.53 1.88
N ILE A 204 5.09 -2.49 1.31
CA ILE A 204 4.51 -3.68 0.68
C ILE A 204 5.28 -4.10 -0.58
N LEU A 205 5.80 -3.17 -1.39
CA LEU A 205 6.65 -3.49 -2.55
C LEU A 205 7.96 -4.16 -2.13
N LEU A 206 8.56 -3.70 -1.03
CA LEU A 206 9.78 -4.29 -0.47
C LEU A 206 9.49 -5.71 0.04
N ASN A 207 8.43 -5.88 0.85
CA ASN A 207 8.05 -7.18 1.42
C ASN A 207 7.62 -8.20 0.35
N SER A 208 7.08 -7.73 -0.77
CA SER A 208 6.72 -8.58 -1.92
C SER A 208 7.87 -8.78 -2.92
N GLY A 209 9.02 -8.17 -2.68
CA GLY A 209 10.20 -8.24 -3.56
C GLY A 209 9.90 -7.69 -4.95
N ARG A 210 9.02 -6.69 -5.07
CA ARG A 210 8.70 -6.01 -6.33
C ARG A 210 9.65 -4.85 -6.63
N LEU A 211 10.31 -4.34 -5.60
CA LEU A 211 11.49 -3.49 -5.72
C LEU A 211 12.71 -4.29 -5.26
N VAL A 212 13.74 -4.31 -6.09
CA VAL A 212 15.00 -4.99 -5.79
C VAL A 212 16.18 -4.06 -6.06
N CYS A 213 17.32 -4.37 -5.46
CA CYS A 213 18.58 -3.71 -5.72
C CYS A 213 19.60 -4.81 -6.04
N SER A 214 19.82 -5.07 -7.32
CA SER A 214 20.91 -5.91 -7.79
C SER A 214 22.10 -5.05 -8.15
N GLY A 215 23.31 -5.54 -7.84
CA GLY A 215 24.55 -4.95 -8.33
C GLY A 215 24.90 -3.58 -7.76
N SER A 216 25.52 -3.59 -6.58
CA SER A 216 26.47 -2.55 -6.18
C SER A 216 27.48 -3.17 -5.20
N LYS A 217 28.43 -3.94 -5.75
CA LYS A 217 29.76 -3.94 -5.13
C LYS A 217 30.38 -2.60 -5.51
N LYS A 218 30.25 -1.60 -4.65
CA LYS A 218 31.07 -0.40 -4.71
C LYS A 218 31.77 -0.28 -3.38
N ASP A 219 33.09 -0.33 -3.47
CA ASP A 219 34.05 -0.49 -2.40
C ASP A 219 33.83 0.52 -1.27
N SER A 220 34.06 0.05 -0.05
CA SER A 220 34.19 0.88 1.15
C SER A 220 35.35 1.86 0.98
N LYS A 221 35.12 3.01 0.34
CA LYS A 221 36.07 4.13 0.39
C LYS A 221 35.40 5.50 0.30
N ALA A 222 35.50 6.19 1.44
CA ALA A 222 35.44 7.62 1.65
C ALA A 222 34.08 8.34 1.40
N LEU A 223 33.39 8.51 2.51
CA LEU A 223 32.52 9.65 2.80
C LEU A 223 33.24 10.97 2.42
N LYS A 224 32.98 11.50 1.22
CA LYS A 224 33.25 12.91 0.95
C LYS A 224 32.07 13.71 1.50
N LYS A 225 32.32 14.35 2.64
CA LYS A 225 31.48 15.41 3.23
C LYS A 225 31.02 16.38 2.13
N SER A 226 29.71 16.59 2.01
CA SER A 226 29.20 17.84 1.44
C SER A 226 29.72 19.01 2.29
N PRO A 227 30.10 20.15 1.66
CA PRO A 227 30.69 21.27 2.37
C PRO A 227 29.66 21.92 3.30
N GLY A 228 30.17 22.35 4.44
CA GLY A 228 29.40 22.77 5.60
C GLY A 228 28.58 24.04 5.41
N LYS A 229 27.63 24.17 6.33
CA LYS A 229 26.97 25.41 6.73
C LYS A 229 27.96 26.59 6.70
N LYS A 230 27.63 27.65 5.96
CA LYS A 230 28.07 29.00 6.30
C LYS A 230 26.92 29.64 7.09
N ALA A 231 27.15 29.84 8.39
CA ALA A 231 26.33 30.71 9.21
C ALA A 231 26.52 32.17 8.76
N PRO A 232 25.48 33.03 8.81
CA PRO A 232 25.68 34.47 8.70
C PRO A 232 26.25 35.01 10.03
N PRO A 233 27.22 35.95 10.00
CA PRO A 233 27.77 36.54 11.22
C PRO A 233 26.80 37.57 11.81
N SER A 234 26.63 37.49 13.13
CA SER A 234 26.15 38.58 13.98
C SER A 234 27.21 39.68 14.07
N LYS A 235 26.83 40.95 13.90
CA LYS A 235 27.54 42.07 14.53
C LYS A 235 26.60 43.24 14.74
N ALA A 236 26.59 43.75 15.97
CA ALA A 236 25.97 44.99 16.41
C ALA A 236 27.06 46.05 16.64
N ALA A 237 26.65 47.32 16.47
CA ALA A 237 27.23 48.58 16.97
C ALA A 237 28.62 48.99 16.41
N ASP A 238 28.98 50.24 16.12
CA ASP A 238 28.61 51.56 16.65
C ASP A 238 28.80 52.69 15.61
N ASP A 239 28.26 53.87 15.96
CA ASP A 239 28.52 55.28 15.55
C ASP A 239 29.67 55.63 14.60
N GLU A 240 29.46 56.59 13.68
CA GLU A 240 29.67 58.04 13.92
C GLU A 240 29.61 58.86 12.60
N SER A 241 28.73 59.87 12.58
CA SER A 241 28.80 61.19 11.91
C SER A 241 29.20 61.37 10.43
N GLY A 242 28.46 62.26 9.75
CA GLY A 242 29.07 63.14 8.74
C GLY A 242 28.22 63.53 7.53
N ASP A 243 27.37 64.54 7.73
CA ASP A 243 26.96 65.58 6.77
C ASP A 243 26.12 65.28 5.50
N GLU A 244 24.90 65.84 5.55
CA GLU A 244 24.07 66.43 4.48
C GLU A 244 24.86 67.44 3.57
N PRO A 245 24.30 68.07 2.49
CA PRO A 245 22.88 68.20 2.11
C PRO A 245 22.54 68.09 0.60
N SER A 246 21.24 68.23 0.31
CA SER A 246 20.63 68.87 -0.90
C SER A 246 20.77 68.13 -2.24
N ASP A 247 19.85 68.16 -3.21
CA ASP A 247 18.59 68.87 -3.45
C ASP A 247 17.86 68.12 -4.60
N GLU A 248 16.64 68.55 -4.89
CA GLU A 248 15.97 68.48 -6.20
C GLU A 248 15.34 67.15 -6.69
N SER A 249 14.02 67.10 -6.45
CA SER A 249 12.96 67.00 -7.49
C SER A 249 13.29 66.41 -8.86
N GLU A 250 12.48 65.46 -9.32
CA GLU A 250 11.43 65.73 -10.34
C GLU A 250 10.58 64.48 -10.65
N ASP A 251 9.39 64.79 -11.15
CA ASP A 251 8.20 63.98 -11.33
C ASP A 251 8.24 62.90 -12.44
N TYR A 252 7.20 62.05 -12.37
CA TYR A 252 6.60 61.12 -13.34
C TYR A 252 7.06 59.64 -13.36
#